data_AF-A0A526TN66-F1
#
_entry.id   AF-A0A526TN66-F1
#
_cell.length_a   1.000
_cell.length_b   1.000
_cell.length_c   1.000
_cell.angle_alpha   90.00
_cell.angle_beta   90.00
_cell.angle_gamma   90.00
#
_symmetry.space_group_name_H-M   'P 1'
#
loop_
_entity.id
_entity.type
_entity.pdbx_description
1 polymer ?
#
loop_
_entity_poly.entity_id
_entity_poly.type
_entity_poly.pdbx_seq_one_letter_code
_entity_poly.pdbx_strand_id
1 'polypeptide(L)'
;MAKDGEHFSGGMGVNTRLAHSGNNPHDYFGFVNPPVVHASTVLFRDAASMAARTQKYTYGTRGTPTTDALAHAIDALEGSAGTI
;
A
#
# COMPACT_ATOMS: atom_id res chain seq x y z
N MET A 1 8.15 -20.47 40.02
CA MET A 1 9.46 -19.80 40.00
C MET A 1 9.90 -19.75 38.54
N ALA A 2 10.06 -18.54 38.00
CA ALA A 2 10.53 -18.16 36.66
C ALA A 2 9.74 -18.63 35.41
N LYS A 3 8.92 -17.70 34.89
CA LYS A 3 8.73 -17.46 33.45
C LYS A 3 10.07 -16.94 32.88
N ASP A 4 10.31 -17.12 31.58
CA ASP A 4 10.68 -16.04 30.63
C ASP A 4 11.36 -16.63 29.38
N GLY A 5 10.80 -16.30 28.22
CA GLY A 5 11.34 -16.70 26.91
C GLY A 5 10.35 -16.69 25.74
N GLU A 6 9.11 -16.21 25.91
CA GLU A 6 8.20 -15.96 24.79
C GLU A 6 8.59 -14.64 24.11
N HIS A 7 9.22 -14.72 22.94
CA HIS A 7 9.36 -13.59 22.04
C HIS A 7 7.98 -13.26 21.43
N PHE A 8 7.17 -12.47 22.13
CA PHE A 8 6.03 -11.81 21.52
C PHE A 8 6.52 -10.69 20.60
N SER A 9 6.91 -11.00 19.36
CA SER A 9 6.80 -10.01 18.29
C SER A 9 5.32 -9.88 17.97
N GLY A 10 4.63 -8.95 18.64
CA GLY A 10 3.18 -8.76 18.56
C GLY A 10 2.71 -8.32 17.17
N GLY A 11 2.76 -9.23 16.20
CA GLY A 11 2.19 -9.06 14.88
C GLY A 11 0.66 -9.11 14.99
N MET A 12 0.00 -8.20 14.28
CA MET A 12 -1.46 -8.21 14.14
C MET A 12 -1.94 -9.62 13.75
N GLY A 13 -3.02 -10.09 14.38
CA GLY A 13 -3.65 -11.36 14.03
C GLY A 13 -4.09 -11.40 12.57
N VAL A 14 -4.24 -12.60 12.00
CA VAL A 14 -4.59 -12.79 10.57
C VAL A 14 -5.84 -12.01 10.16
N ASN A 15 -6.89 -12.00 10.99
CA ASN A 15 -8.13 -11.27 10.72
C ASN A 15 -7.92 -9.75 10.70
N THR A 16 -7.09 -9.24 11.60
CA THR A 16 -6.74 -7.82 11.65
C THR A 16 -5.94 -7.42 10.41
N ARG A 17 -4.98 -8.26 9.98
CA ARG A 17 -4.25 -8.06 8.72
C ARG A 17 -5.20 -8.07 7.53
N LEU A 18 -6.14 -9.01 7.47
CA LEU A 18 -7.11 -9.10 6.39
C LEU A 18 -7.99 -7.84 6.26
N ALA A 19 -8.36 -7.23 7.39
CA ALA A 19 -9.23 -6.05 7.41
C ALA A 19 -8.48 -4.72 7.20
N HIS A 20 -7.20 -4.63 7.57
CA HIS A 20 -6.48 -3.35 7.65
C HIS A 20 -5.20 -3.25 6.80
N SER A 21 -4.73 -4.33 6.17
CA SER A 21 -3.51 -4.27 5.36
C SER A 21 -3.75 -3.52 4.04
N GLY A 22 -2.68 -2.97 3.49
CA GLY A 22 -2.68 -2.34 2.16
C GLY A 22 -3.24 -0.92 2.11
N ASN A 23 -3.99 -0.45 3.12
CA ASN A 23 -4.50 0.91 3.15
C ASN A 23 -4.20 1.62 4.48
N ASN A 24 -3.86 2.91 4.39
CA ASN A 24 -3.83 3.82 5.52
C ASN A 24 -4.90 4.91 5.31
N PRO A 25 -6.03 4.88 6.04
CA PRO A 25 -7.12 5.86 5.88
C PRO A 25 -6.69 7.32 5.99
N HIS A 26 -5.63 7.62 6.75
CA HIS A 26 -5.16 8.99 6.93
C HIS A 26 -4.51 9.59 5.67
N ASP A 27 -4.06 8.76 4.74
CA ASP A 27 -3.54 9.22 3.45
C ASP A 27 -4.67 9.69 2.53
N TYR A 28 -5.93 9.33 2.85
CA TYR A 28 -7.12 9.63 2.07
C TYR A 28 -8.24 10.21 2.95
N PHE A 29 -7.94 11.29 3.69
CA PHE A 29 -8.92 12.09 4.44
C PHE A 29 -9.77 11.30 5.45
N GLY A 30 -9.29 10.15 5.94
CA GLY A 30 -10.00 9.32 6.91
C GLY A 30 -11.04 8.38 6.31
N PHE A 31 -11.10 8.24 4.98
CA PHE A 31 -11.94 7.21 4.36
C PHE A 31 -11.38 5.81 4.65
N VAL A 32 -12.24 4.92 5.15
CA VAL A 32 -11.85 3.56 5.55
C VAL A 32 -11.29 2.76 4.38
N ASN A 33 -11.96 2.85 3.23
CA ASN A 33 -11.53 2.16 2.02
C ASN A 33 -10.63 3.09 1.19
N PRO A 34 -9.57 2.57 0.55
CA PRO A 34 -8.77 3.36 -0.36
C PRO A 34 -9.64 3.88 -1.51
N PRO A 35 -9.35 5.06 -2.08
CA PRO A 35 -10.12 5.58 -3.19
C PRO A 35 -10.00 4.66 -4.41
N VAL A 36 -11.07 4.60 -5.19
CA VAL A 36 -11.09 3.90 -6.47
C VAL A 36 -10.56 4.85 -7.55
N VAL A 37 -9.33 4.63 -7.99
CA VAL A 37 -8.63 5.46 -8.98
C VAL A 37 -8.67 4.78 -10.34
N HIS A 38 -9.70 5.10 -11.12
CA HIS A 38 -9.82 4.69 -12.52
C HIS A 38 -9.18 5.74 -13.44
N ALA A 39 -7.90 5.58 -13.76
CA ALA A 39 -7.19 6.50 -14.62
C ALA A 39 -6.15 5.78 -15.48
N SER A 40 -6.01 6.21 -16.73
CA SER A 40 -4.90 5.84 -17.60
C SER A 40 -3.76 6.85 -17.50
N THR A 41 -4.07 8.15 -17.51
CA THR A 41 -3.06 9.22 -17.52
C THR A 41 -2.93 9.88 -16.15
N VAL A 42 -1.70 10.19 -15.73
CA VAL A 42 -1.40 10.94 -14.51
C VAL A 42 -0.72 12.26 -14.89
N LEU A 43 -1.20 13.36 -14.31
CA LEU A 43 -0.58 14.67 -14.51
C LEU A 43 0.77 14.73 -13.79
N PHE A 44 1.74 15.37 -14.44
CA PHE A 44 2.96 15.82 -13.79
C PHE A 44 2.77 17.24 -13.29
N ARG A 45 3.43 17.59 -12.17
CA ARG A 45 3.41 18.95 -11.62
C ARG A 45 3.96 19.97 -12.61
N ASP A 46 5.05 19.61 -13.30
CA ASP A 46 5.78 20.45 -14.24
C ASP A 46 6.54 19.60 -15.28
N ALA A 47 7.04 20.27 -16.33
CA ALA A 47 7.74 19.62 -17.43
C ALA A 47 9.07 18.97 -17.01
N ALA A 48 9.77 19.53 -16.03
CA ALA A 48 11.02 18.98 -15.52
C ALA A 48 10.78 17.62 -14.83
N SER A 49 9.75 17.55 -13.98
CA SER A 49 9.31 16.31 -13.32
C SER A 49 8.81 15.26 -14.31
N MET A 50 8.15 15.69 -15.40
CA MET A 50 7.76 14.80 -16.50
C MET A 50 8.98 14.21 -17.21
N ALA A 51 9.98 15.03 -17.54
CA ALA A 51 11.19 14.59 -18.22
C ALA A 51 12.01 13.63 -17.36
N ALA A 52 12.14 13.92 -16.06
CA ALA A 52 12.90 13.11 -15.11
C ALA A 52 12.11 11.91 -14.56
N ARG A 53 10.77 11.86 -14.75
CA ARG A 53 9.86 10.81 -14.26
C ARG A 53 10.00 10.53 -12.75
N THR A 54 10.09 11.60 -11.96
CA THR A 54 10.40 11.53 -10.52
C THR A 54 9.21 11.22 -9.63
N GLN A 55 7.98 11.38 -10.12
CA GLN A 55 6.78 11.07 -9.34
C GLN A 55 6.45 9.58 -9.36
N LYS A 56 5.83 9.11 -8.27
CA LYS A 56 5.49 7.69 -8.06
C LYS A 56 4.64 7.09 -9.19
N TYR A 57 3.61 7.82 -9.64
CA TYR A 57 2.68 7.34 -10.66
C TYR A 57 2.86 8.09 -11.98
N THR A 58 3.18 7.38 -13.06
CA THR A 58 3.38 8.00 -14.39
C THR A 58 2.24 7.72 -15.35
N TYR A 59 1.66 6.51 -15.29
CA TYR A 59 0.58 6.05 -16.16
C TYR A 59 -0.09 4.85 -15.49
N GLY A 60 -1.40 4.70 -15.66
CA GLY A 60 -2.22 3.71 -14.95
C GLY A 60 -1.85 2.26 -15.26
N THR A 61 -1.26 1.97 -16.42
CA THR A 61 -0.76 0.61 -16.72
C THR A 61 0.46 0.22 -15.89
N ARG A 62 1.11 1.17 -15.22
CA ARG A 62 2.22 0.91 -14.28
C ARG A 62 1.77 0.88 -12.82
N GLY A 63 0.45 0.95 -12.59
CA GLY A 63 -0.14 0.98 -11.26
C GLY A 63 -0.86 2.29 -10.97
N THR A 64 -1.83 2.17 -10.05
CA THR A 64 -2.58 3.26 -9.46
C THR A 64 -2.54 3.11 -7.94
N PRO A 65 -2.91 4.15 -7.17
CA PRO A 65 -3.06 4.02 -5.72
C PRO A 65 -3.93 2.83 -5.29
N THR A 66 -4.95 2.50 -6.08
CA THR A 66 -5.84 1.35 -5.81
C THR A 66 -5.13 0.02 -6.01
N THR A 67 -4.34 -0.15 -7.08
CA THR A 67 -3.61 -1.40 -7.31
C THR A 67 -2.44 -1.57 -6.34
N ASP A 68 -1.77 -0.48 -5.95
CA ASP A 68 -0.73 -0.52 -4.91
C ASP A 68 -1.30 -0.97 -3.58
N ALA A 69 -2.48 -0.47 -3.19
CA ALA A 69 -3.13 -0.88 -1.95
C ALA A 69 -3.44 -2.38 -1.95
N LEU A 70 -3.91 -2.91 -3.09
CA LEU A 70 -4.11 -4.34 -3.27
C LEU A 70 -2.79 -5.12 -3.18
N ALA A 71 -1.76 -4.71 -3.93
CA ALA A 71 -0.45 -5.37 -3.95
C ALA A 71 0.15 -5.44 -2.54
N HIS A 72 0.15 -4.32 -1.81
CA HIS A 72 0.62 -4.28 -0.43
C HIS A 72 -0.20 -5.17 0.52
N ALA A 73 -1.52 -5.27 0.33
CA ALA A 73 -2.34 -6.18 1.13
C ALA A 73 -1.96 -7.64 0.88
N ILE A 74 -1.74 -8.03 -0.39
CA ILE A 74 -1.31 -9.38 -0.77
C ILE A 74 0.10 -9.68 -0.23
N ASP A 75 1.05 -8.76 -0.42
CA ASP A 75 2.41 -8.89 0.12
C ASP A 75 2.39 -9.08 1.63
N ALA A 76 1.58 -8.25 2.31
CA ALA A 76 1.42 -8.32 3.75
C ALA A 76 0.78 -9.63 4.21
N LEU A 77 -0.05 -10.30 3.40
CA LEU A 77 -0.70 -11.57 3.74
C LEU A 77 0.21 -12.78 3.47
N GLU A 78 0.85 -12.80 2.31
CA GLU A 78 1.70 -13.92 1.85
C GLU A 78 3.13 -13.84 2.39
N GLY A 79 3.54 -12.70 2.96
CA GLY A 79 4.93 -12.47 3.36
C GLY A 79 5.87 -12.32 2.15
N SER A 80 5.34 -11.85 1.03
CA SER A 80 6.10 -11.64 -0.20
C SER A 80 7.00 -10.40 -0.10
N ALA A 81 8.09 -10.41 -0.87
CA ALA A 81 8.95 -9.24 -1.03
C ALA A 81 8.32 -8.17 -1.95
N GLY A 82 7.33 -8.55 -2.77
CA GLY A 82 6.62 -7.64 -3.67
C GLY A 82 5.65 -8.34 -4.60
N THR A 83 4.59 -7.63 -4.98
CA THR A 83 3.58 -8.03 -5.97
C THR A 83 3.61 -7.06 -7.16
N ILE A 84 3.58 -7.61 -8.38
CA ILE A 84 3.62 -6.85 -9.66
C ILE A 84 2.31 -6.92 -10.43
#